data_AF-A0A2N2DYF6-F1
#
_entry.id   AF-A0A2N2DYF6-F1
#
_cell.length_a   1.000
_cell.length_b   1.000
_cell.length_c   1.000
_cell.angle_alpha   90.00
_cell.angle_beta   90.00
_cell.angle_gamma   90.00
#
_symmetry.space_group_name_H-M   'P 1'
#
loop_
_entity.id
_entity.type
_entity.pdbx_description
1 polymer ?
#
loop_
_entity_poly.entity_id
_entity_poly.type
_entity_poly.pdbx_seq_one_letter_code
_entity_poly.pdbx_strand_id
1 'polypeptide(L)'
;MLQIEGIDVSQHQGDIQWPRVKNTNKKFSGVRIGWGEARNASGGELDAKALVNLDGCIANGISPLPFIYSYAQTADEARMEANFIKTILSRYPRSTFAYPIAFDIEDQQYQGNIDINPIIDAFCTEIHNSGYKVITYTSLDWYQNRVNDTNKGKWFTWLAQWDVDKPEFLPSIWQYSDKGSVDGISGNVDLDICYQDYVNIDNPFPTKAVEVVVTQPSNPSQEIIAPVDPLSVQVFSIVEEQRVLRLLNYGDIEADGQAGDLTRSARNNARRGYGLAENGEAGIELERCLRGQLMSVQARLNELGYVCDIDGRLGDVGTQTTDRVLSFQKDRSLTIDGIIGTNTFTALFAITNAPVAVTAPVVTLPEGMASKNFSWYELACGCIKGDPTSGCNGYPETNYGQIIAQQLIDKLQQLRDYVGAIVITCGIRCPENNAFWGGVWDSLHMLGEAVDCYCPGMDIIEFARIAWQVFGIAVRVYPSQEFAHLELSGLGGVYNQETGKFIY
;
A
#
# COMPACT_ATOMS: atom_id res chain seq x y z
N MET A 1 18.50 -11.71 -28.11
CA MET A 1 18.30 -11.45 -26.67
C MET A 1 17.91 -9.99 -26.54
N LEU A 2 16.95 -9.67 -25.69
CA LEU A 2 16.59 -8.28 -25.43
C LEU A 2 17.82 -7.51 -24.93
N GLN A 3 18.08 -6.32 -25.46
CA GLN A 3 19.12 -5.41 -24.99
C GLN A 3 18.52 -4.02 -24.92
N ILE A 4 18.40 -3.51 -23.70
CA ILE A 4 17.92 -2.16 -23.43
C ILE A 4 19.12 -1.36 -22.96
N GLU A 5 19.37 -0.22 -23.60
CA GLU A 5 20.52 0.64 -23.30
C GLU A 5 20.18 1.59 -22.15
N GLY A 6 21.12 1.74 -21.21
CA GLY A 6 21.02 2.64 -20.08
C GLY A 6 22.33 3.34 -19.78
N ILE A 7 22.27 4.13 -18.72
CA ILE A 7 23.38 4.84 -18.09
C ILE A 7 23.16 4.78 -16.59
N ASP A 8 24.17 5.12 -15.79
CA ASP A 8 23.96 5.46 -14.39
C ASP A 8 24.64 6.78 -14.01
N VAL A 9 23.98 7.54 -13.13
CA VAL A 9 24.31 8.93 -12.81
C VAL A 9 24.16 9.26 -11.33
N SER A 10 24.87 10.29 -10.91
CA SER A 10 24.86 10.84 -9.55
C SER A 10 25.12 12.35 -9.60
N GLN A 11 25.44 12.96 -8.45
CA GLN A 11 25.93 14.34 -8.42
C GLN A 11 27.18 14.60 -9.28
N HIS A 12 27.97 13.57 -9.61
CA HIS A 12 29.20 13.72 -10.39
C HIS A 12 28.96 14.16 -11.84
N GLN A 13 27.77 13.89 -12.39
CA GLN A 13 27.39 14.30 -13.75
C GLN A 13 26.84 15.74 -13.80
N GLY A 14 26.74 16.43 -12.66
CA GLY A 14 26.33 17.84 -12.59
C GLY A 14 24.88 18.07 -13.03
N ASP A 15 24.65 19.09 -13.86
CA ASP A 15 23.32 19.41 -14.40
C ASP A 15 23.10 18.68 -15.73
N ILE A 16 22.26 17.65 -15.70
CA ILE A 16 21.92 16.82 -16.85
C ILE A 16 20.79 17.44 -17.67
N GLN A 17 20.97 17.50 -19.00
CA GLN A 17 19.93 17.93 -19.93
C GLN A 17 19.08 16.73 -20.38
N TRP A 18 18.22 16.25 -19.48
CA TRP A 18 17.36 15.06 -19.71
C TRP A 18 16.54 15.07 -21.02
N PRO A 19 16.02 16.20 -21.52
CA PRO A 19 15.36 16.24 -22.83
C PRO A 19 16.28 15.85 -24.01
N ARG A 20 17.60 16.04 -23.89
CA ARG A 20 18.57 15.57 -24.87
C ARG A 20 18.85 14.08 -24.71
N VAL A 21 19.03 13.63 -23.46
CA VAL A 21 19.21 12.20 -23.14
C VAL A 21 18.04 11.37 -23.68
N LYS A 22 16.80 11.86 -23.56
CA LYS A 22 15.59 11.24 -24.15
C LYS A 22 15.70 10.93 -25.63
N ASN A 23 16.38 11.79 -26.39
CA ASN A 23 16.54 11.65 -27.84
C ASN A 23 17.67 10.67 -28.23
N THR A 24 18.37 10.11 -27.25
CA THR A 24 19.35 9.04 -27.46
C THR A 24 18.68 7.66 -27.37
N ASN A 25 19.48 6.60 -27.46
CA ASN A 25 18.99 5.23 -27.29
C ASN A 25 18.81 4.82 -25.81
N LYS A 26 19.12 5.68 -24.84
CA LYS A 26 19.01 5.36 -23.41
C LYS A 26 17.55 5.32 -22.97
N LYS A 27 17.13 4.21 -22.35
CA LYS A 27 15.74 3.95 -21.93
C LYS A 27 15.57 3.76 -20.44
N PHE A 28 16.66 3.53 -19.71
CA PHE A 28 16.68 3.59 -18.26
C PHE A 28 17.92 4.34 -17.77
N SER A 29 17.87 4.77 -16.51
CA SER A 29 19.02 5.37 -15.84
C SER A 29 19.14 4.85 -14.42
N GLY A 30 20.30 4.30 -14.05
CA GLY A 30 20.74 4.26 -12.67
C GLY A 30 20.78 5.66 -12.08
N VAL A 31 20.18 5.89 -10.92
CA VAL A 31 20.21 7.19 -10.23
C VAL A 31 20.64 6.96 -8.79
N ARG A 32 21.79 7.53 -8.40
CA ARG A 32 22.25 7.45 -7.02
C ARG A 32 21.32 8.26 -6.14
N ILE A 33 20.69 7.60 -5.19
CA ILE A 33 19.82 8.24 -4.19
C ILE A 33 20.67 8.80 -3.05
N GLY A 34 21.75 8.12 -2.70
CA GLY A 34 22.62 8.53 -1.62
C GLY A 34 23.66 7.48 -1.31
N TRP A 35 24.28 7.62 -0.15
CA TRP A 35 25.22 6.66 0.40
C TRP A 35 24.94 6.39 1.88
N GLY A 36 25.42 5.24 2.36
CA GLY A 36 25.27 4.85 3.76
C GLY A 36 25.96 5.78 4.75
N GLU A 37 25.40 5.93 5.95
CA GLU A 37 26.08 6.62 7.05
C GLU A 37 25.67 5.99 8.38
N ALA A 38 26.53 5.13 8.92
CA ALA A 38 26.27 4.37 10.14
C ALA A 38 26.05 5.25 11.38
N ARG A 39 26.53 6.52 11.37
CA ARG A 39 26.34 7.46 12.49
C ARG A 39 25.07 8.30 12.36
N ASN A 40 24.37 8.23 11.24
CA ASN A 40 23.15 8.97 11.00
C ASN A 40 21.93 8.10 11.34
N ALA A 41 21.03 8.62 12.19
CA ALA A 41 19.77 7.96 12.53
C ALA A 41 18.87 7.72 11.31
N SER A 42 19.07 8.44 10.21
CA SER A 42 18.35 8.25 8.94
C SER A 42 18.92 7.11 8.08
N GLY A 43 20.07 6.51 8.43
CA GLY A 43 20.68 5.40 7.69
C GLY A 43 21.49 5.79 6.45
N GLY A 44 21.50 7.05 6.04
CA GLY A 44 22.26 7.53 4.88
C GLY A 44 22.26 9.04 4.69
N GLU A 45 22.98 9.50 3.68
CA GLU A 45 23.03 10.89 3.22
C GLU A 45 22.54 10.98 1.76
N LEU A 46 21.73 12.00 1.47
CA LEU A 46 21.10 12.18 0.16
C LEU A 46 22.10 12.73 -0.86
N ASP A 47 22.19 12.10 -2.03
CA ASP A 47 22.96 12.64 -3.15
C ASP A 47 22.33 13.97 -3.61
N ALA A 48 23.16 15.00 -3.78
CA ALA A 48 22.70 16.36 -4.05
C ALA A 48 21.88 16.51 -5.35
N LYS A 49 21.99 15.53 -6.27
CA LYS A 49 21.23 15.49 -7.53
C LYS A 49 20.17 14.39 -7.57
N ALA A 50 20.00 13.60 -6.51
CA ALA A 50 19.07 12.45 -6.47
C ALA A 50 17.66 12.79 -6.99
N LEU A 51 16.99 13.74 -6.35
CA LEU A 51 15.59 14.09 -6.69
C LEU A 51 15.48 14.72 -8.08
N VAL A 52 16.42 15.60 -8.43
CA VAL A 52 16.43 16.28 -9.75
C VAL A 52 16.67 15.28 -10.88
N ASN A 53 17.53 14.28 -10.67
CA ASN A 53 17.79 13.23 -11.63
C ASN A 53 16.62 12.25 -11.75
N LEU A 54 15.98 11.87 -10.64
CA LEU A 54 14.76 11.08 -10.65
C LEU A 54 13.64 11.80 -11.43
N ASP A 55 13.34 13.06 -11.07
CA ASP A 55 12.32 13.87 -11.74
C ASP A 55 12.63 14.03 -13.23
N GLY A 56 13.92 14.24 -13.56
CA GLY A 56 14.44 14.36 -14.91
C GLY A 56 14.21 13.11 -15.75
N CYS A 57 14.52 11.94 -15.21
CA CYS A 57 14.21 10.65 -15.84
C CYS A 57 12.72 10.50 -16.13
N ILE A 58 11.89 10.67 -15.10
CA ILE A 58 10.45 10.45 -15.13
C ILE A 58 9.77 11.36 -16.17
N ALA A 59 10.05 12.67 -16.10
CA ALA A 59 9.46 13.65 -17.02
C ALA A 59 9.84 13.41 -18.49
N ASN A 60 10.94 12.67 -18.73
CA ASN A 60 11.46 12.39 -20.06
C ASN A 60 11.18 10.96 -20.52
N GLY A 61 10.44 10.15 -19.75
CA GLY A 61 10.10 8.78 -20.11
C GLY A 61 11.30 7.84 -20.11
N ILE A 62 12.31 8.14 -19.29
CA ILE A 62 13.45 7.27 -19.01
C ILE A 62 13.16 6.60 -17.66
N SER A 63 13.17 5.28 -17.62
CA SER A 63 12.83 4.55 -16.39
C SER A 63 13.96 4.66 -15.36
N PRO A 64 13.70 5.14 -14.13
CA PRO A 64 14.74 5.21 -13.10
C PRO A 64 15.00 3.83 -12.47
N LEU A 65 16.28 3.53 -12.27
CA LEU A 65 16.83 2.45 -11.45
C LEU A 65 17.51 3.11 -10.24
N PRO A 66 16.83 3.26 -9.10
CA PRO A 66 17.42 3.89 -7.92
C PRO A 66 18.54 3.03 -7.33
N PHE A 67 19.63 3.63 -6.87
CA PHE A 67 20.68 2.89 -6.16
C PHE A 67 21.23 3.64 -4.95
N ILE A 68 21.76 2.89 -3.98
CA ILE A 68 22.49 3.43 -2.84
C ILE A 68 23.89 2.83 -2.81
N TYR A 69 24.89 3.70 -2.66
CA TYR A 69 26.28 3.30 -2.43
C TYR A 69 26.45 2.90 -0.97
N SER A 70 26.72 1.63 -0.70
CA SER A 70 26.68 1.10 0.65
C SER A 70 27.95 1.41 1.45
N TYR A 71 27.74 1.79 2.71
CA TYR A 71 28.79 1.82 3.73
C TYR A 71 28.49 0.87 4.90
N ALA A 72 27.40 0.10 4.85
CA ALA A 72 27.01 -0.85 5.88
C ALA A 72 28.09 -1.91 6.09
N GLN A 73 28.51 -2.13 7.33
CA GLN A 73 29.41 -3.21 7.74
C GLN A 73 28.66 -4.34 8.46
N THR A 74 27.38 -4.12 8.78
CA THR A 74 26.51 -5.06 9.46
C THR A 74 25.15 -5.19 8.76
N ALA A 75 24.44 -6.29 9.04
CA ALA A 75 23.08 -6.51 8.55
C ALA A 75 22.08 -5.43 9.04
N ASP A 76 22.28 -4.88 10.24
CA ASP A 76 21.44 -3.81 10.77
C ASP A 76 21.67 -2.50 10.03
N GLU A 77 22.93 -2.15 9.74
CA GLU A 77 23.25 -0.99 8.90
C GLU A 77 22.70 -1.13 7.48
N ALA A 78 22.74 -2.33 6.92
CA ALA A 78 22.13 -2.62 5.62
C ALA A 78 20.61 -2.42 5.63
N ARG A 79 19.92 -2.79 6.73
CA ARG A 79 18.49 -2.48 6.91
C ARG A 79 18.24 -0.99 7.05
N MET A 80 19.12 -0.26 7.73
CA MET A 80 19.02 1.21 7.85
C MET A 80 19.17 1.88 6.48
N GLU A 81 20.13 1.45 5.67
CA GLU A 81 20.34 1.90 4.30
C GLU A 81 19.14 1.58 3.38
N ALA A 82 18.57 0.38 3.50
CA ALA A 82 17.36 0.00 2.78
C ALA A 82 16.17 0.90 3.17
N ASN A 83 16.01 1.21 4.45
CA ASN A 83 14.97 2.13 4.92
C ASN A 83 15.21 3.57 4.46
N PHE A 84 16.47 4.02 4.42
CA PHE A 84 16.85 5.32 3.89
C PHE A 84 16.39 5.50 2.44
N ILE A 85 16.83 4.60 1.55
CA ILE A 85 16.46 4.71 0.13
C ILE A 85 14.95 4.60 -0.07
N LYS A 86 14.25 3.70 0.63
CA LYS A 86 12.78 3.60 0.60
C LYS A 86 12.09 4.91 1.00
N THR A 87 12.61 5.59 2.02
CA THR A 87 12.06 6.87 2.50
C THR A 87 12.21 7.98 1.46
N ILE A 88 13.27 7.97 0.66
CA ILE A 88 13.42 8.95 -0.42
C ILE A 88 12.52 8.60 -1.61
N LEU A 89 12.45 7.32 -1.96
CA LEU A 89 11.65 6.85 -3.11
C LEU A 89 10.15 6.92 -2.87
N SER A 90 9.70 6.92 -1.62
CA SER A 90 8.28 7.01 -1.31
C SER A 90 7.62 8.35 -1.67
N ARG A 91 8.43 9.35 -2.03
CA ARG A 91 7.98 10.62 -2.64
C ARG A 91 7.38 10.44 -4.04
N TYR A 92 7.57 9.25 -4.63
CA TYR A 92 7.21 8.92 -5.99
C TYR A 92 6.23 7.74 -6.03
N PRO A 93 5.52 7.55 -7.16
CA PRO A 93 4.85 6.28 -7.41
C PRO A 93 5.77 5.12 -7.23
N ARG A 94 5.31 4.12 -6.47
CA ARG A 94 5.94 2.81 -6.50
C ARG A 94 6.00 2.27 -7.94
N SER A 95 4.96 2.52 -8.74
CA SER A 95 4.90 2.17 -10.17
C SER A 95 5.93 2.92 -11.04
N THR A 96 6.55 3.99 -10.53
CA THR A 96 7.70 4.66 -11.18
C THR A 96 8.88 3.70 -11.32
N PHE A 97 9.07 2.87 -10.29
CA PHE A 97 10.25 2.03 -10.14
C PHE A 97 9.96 0.64 -10.68
N ALA A 98 9.72 0.60 -12.00
CA ALA A 98 9.64 -0.66 -12.73
C ALA A 98 10.98 -1.43 -12.65
N TYR A 99 12.10 -0.70 -12.73
CA TYR A 99 13.45 -1.24 -12.54
C TYR A 99 13.75 -1.52 -11.06
N PRO A 100 14.65 -2.47 -10.75
CA PRO A 100 15.00 -2.80 -9.38
C PRO A 100 15.66 -1.65 -8.63
N ILE A 101 15.54 -1.62 -7.30
CA ILE A 101 16.40 -0.82 -6.44
C ILE A 101 17.74 -1.55 -6.33
N ALA A 102 18.84 -0.88 -6.63
CA ALA A 102 20.16 -1.45 -6.57
C ALA A 102 20.87 -1.21 -5.24
N PHE A 103 21.48 -2.28 -4.75
CA PHE A 103 22.43 -2.24 -3.65
C PHE A 103 23.84 -2.26 -4.20
N ASP A 104 24.53 -1.14 -4.15
CA ASP A 104 25.88 -0.97 -4.68
C ASP A 104 26.91 -1.28 -3.59
N ILE A 105 27.66 -2.37 -3.82
CA ILE A 105 28.61 -2.95 -2.89
C ILE A 105 29.98 -2.98 -3.57
N GLU A 106 30.70 -1.87 -3.48
CA GLU A 106 32.00 -1.73 -4.13
C GLU A 106 33.06 -1.00 -3.27
N ASP A 107 32.69 -0.50 -2.10
CA ASP A 107 33.60 0.30 -1.27
C ASP A 107 34.80 -0.49 -0.74
N GLN A 108 35.98 0.12 -0.79
CA GLN A 108 37.23 -0.52 -0.38
C GLN A 108 37.19 -1.11 1.05
N GLN A 109 36.33 -0.62 1.95
CA GLN A 109 36.17 -1.21 3.27
C GLN A 109 35.81 -2.70 3.25
N TYR A 110 35.10 -3.17 2.22
CA TYR A 110 34.69 -4.57 2.07
C TYR A 110 35.83 -5.48 1.63
N GLN A 111 36.96 -4.93 1.18
CA GLN A 111 38.15 -5.73 0.86
C GLN A 111 38.78 -6.36 2.12
N GLY A 112 38.48 -5.80 3.30
CA GLY A 112 38.89 -6.33 4.60
C GLY A 112 38.19 -7.64 5.01
N ASN A 113 38.15 -7.91 6.32
CA ASN A 113 37.55 -9.12 6.87
C ASN A 113 36.02 -9.02 7.10
N ILE A 114 35.33 -8.19 6.33
CA ILE A 114 33.87 -8.04 6.41
C ILE A 114 33.22 -9.10 5.51
N ASP A 115 32.32 -9.90 6.07
CA ASP A 115 31.47 -10.79 5.26
C ASP A 115 30.29 -9.98 4.72
N ILE A 116 30.30 -9.75 3.40
CA ILE A 116 29.26 -8.98 2.72
C ILE A 116 27.94 -9.74 2.57
N ASN A 117 27.92 -11.06 2.80
CA ASN A 117 26.74 -11.87 2.47
C ASN A 117 25.54 -11.64 3.39
N PRO A 118 25.69 -11.52 4.72
CA PRO A 118 24.59 -11.11 5.61
C PRO A 118 24.12 -9.68 5.33
N ILE A 119 25.02 -8.81 4.84
CA ILE A 119 24.74 -7.40 4.50
C ILE A 119 23.87 -7.36 3.24
N ILE A 120 24.29 -8.06 2.18
CA ILE A 120 23.51 -8.29 0.95
C ILE A 120 22.12 -8.81 1.30
N ASP A 121 22.07 -9.89 2.08
CA ASP A 121 20.80 -10.57 2.36
C ASP A 121 19.84 -9.67 3.14
N ALA A 122 20.36 -8.90 4.11
CA ALA A 122 19.56 -7.99 4.90
C ALA A 122 18.99 -6.82 4.09
N PHE A 123 19.81 -6.14 3.28
CA PHE A 123 19.32 -5.07 2.41
C PHE A 123 18.31 -5.60 1.39
N CYS A 124 18.67 -6.70 0.71
CA CYS A 124 17.85 -7.22 -0.37
C CYS A 124 16.51 -7.75 0.13
N THR A 125 16.50 -8.43 1.28
CA THR A 125 15.26 -8.88 1.91
C THR A 125 14.38 -7.71 2.32
N GLU A 126 14.95 -6.65 2.90
CA GLU A 126 14.20 -5.47 3.32
C GLU A 126 13.52 -4.74 2.13
N ILE A 127 14.25 -4.57 1.03
CA ILE A 127 13.73 -3.98 -0.21
C ILE A 127 12.67 -4.90 -0.86
N HIS A 128 12.96 -6.20 -0.94
CA HIS A 128 12.08 -7.20 -1.52
C HIS A 128 10.75 -7.31 -0.78
N ASN A 129 10.80 -7.37 0.56
CA ASN A 129 9.61 -7.43 1.40
C ASN A 129 8.78 -6.15 1.32
N SER A 130 9.40 -5.01 0.96
CA SER A 130 8.68 -3.76 0.68
C SER A 130 8.06 -3.75 -0.74
N GLY A 131 8.04 -4.90 -1.40
CA GLY A 131 7.51 -5.18 -2.72
C GLY A 131 8.46 -4.86 -3.87
N TYR A 132 9.55 -4.11 -3.66
CA TYR A 132 10.42 -3.67 -4.76
C TYR A 132 11.21 -4.84 -5.35
N LYS A 133 11.48 -4.80 -6.65
CA LYS A 133 12.54 -5.64 -7.22
C LYS A 133 13.87 -5.14 -6.64
N VAL A 134 14.79 -6.06 -6.38
CA VAL A 134 16.12 -5.72 -5.88
C VAL A 134 17.21 -6.35 -6.74
N ILE A 135 18.28 -5.58 -6.98
CA ILE A 135 19.45 -5.98 -7.75
C ILE A 135 20.70 -5.66 -6.93
N THR A 136 21.71 -6.53 -6.97
CA THR A 136 23.01 -6.25 -6.36
C THR A 136 23.98 -5.79 -7.44
N TYR A 137 24.66 -4.68 -7.20
CA TYR A 137 25.74 -4.19 -8.03
C TYR A 137 27.10 -4.56 -7.42
N THR A 138 28.01 -5.07 -8.27
CA THR A 138 29.37 -5.41 -7.91
C THR A 138 30.25 -5.65 -9.16
N SER A 139 31.57 -5.50 -9.02
CA SER A 139 32.52 -5.97 -10.02
C SER A 139 32.51 -7.51 -10.15
N LEU A 140 33.00 -8.03 -11.29
CA LEU A 140 33.15 -9.47 -11.51
C LEU A 140 34.02 -10.17 -10.45
N ASP A 141 35.13 -9.54 -10.04
CA ASP A 141 36.03 -10.12 -9.03
C ASP A 141 35.30 -10.33 -7.71
N TRP A 142 34.57 -9.32 -7.25
CA TRP A 142 33.81 -9.40 -6.01
C TRP A 142 32.64 -10.37 -6.11
N TYR A 143 31.93 -10.40 -7.24
CA TYR A 143 30.89 -11.37 -7.48
C TYR A 143 31.43 -12.81 -7.37
N GLN A 144 32.57 -13.10 -8.01
CA GLN A 144 33.16 -14.43 -7.99
C GLN A 144 33.70 -14.81 -6.61
N ASN A 145 34.42 -13.90 -5.96
CA ASN A 145 35.28 -14.20 -4.82
C ASN A 145 34.70 -13.82 -3.45
N ARG A 146 33.63 -13.01 -3.39
CA ARG A 146 33.06 -12.51 -2.13
C ARG A 146 31.57 -12.82 -1.96
N VAL A 147 30.80 -12.84 -3.05
CA VAL A 147 29.38 -13.24 -3.01
C VAL A 147 29.29 -14.78 -2.96
N ASN A 148 28.60 -15.30 -1.96
CA ASN A 148 28.42 -16.74 -1.78
C ASN A 148 27.35 -17.29 -2.73
N ASP A 149 27.34 -18.62 -2.89
CA ASP A 149 26.41 -19.31 -3.80
C ASP A 149 24.94 -19.15 -3.41
N THR A 150 24.65 -18.87 -2.13
CA THR A 150 23.29 -18.59 -1.66
C THR A 150 22.77 -17.27 -2.20
N ASN A 151 23.62 -16.24 -2.27
CA ASN A 151 23.25 -14.92 -2.78
C ASN A 151 23.36 -14.85 -4.31
N LYS A 152 24.27 -15.61 -4.93
CA LYS A 152 24.36 -15.73 -6.39
C LYS A 152 23.06 -16.30 -6.97
N GLY A 153 22.40 -15.51 -7.81
CA GLY A 153 21.14 -15.90 -8.45
C GLY A 153 19.90 -15.90 -7.55
N LYS A 154 20.03 -15.55 -6.26
CA LYS A 154 18.90 -15.25 -5.38
C LYS A 154 18.33 -13.85 -5.68
N TRP A 155 19.22 -12.90 -5.97
CA TRP A 155 18.88 -11.53 -6.33
C TRP A 155 19.28 -11.27 -7.78
N PHE A 156 18.65 -10.28 -8.44
CA PHE A 156 19.13 -9.85 -9.75
C PHE A 156 20.57 -9.35 -9.64
N THR A 157 21.32 -9.40 -10.74
CA THR A 157 22.74 -8.99 -10.74
C THR A 157 22.96 -7.86 -11.72
N TRP A 158 23.52 -6.76 -11.23
CA TRP A 158 24.12 -5.68 -12.01
C TRP A 158 25.64 -5.85 -11.95
N LEU A 159 26.23 -6.31 -13.04
CA LEU A 159 27.64 -6.69 -13.08
C LEU A 159 28.47 -5.59 -13.73
N ALA A 160 29.48 -5.07 -13.04
CA ALA A 160 30.51 -4.24 -13.65
C ALA A 160 31.64 -5.11 -14.22
N GLN A 161 31.84 -5.02 -15.54
CA GLN A 161 32.96 -5.64 -16.24
C GLN A 161 33.25 -4.86 -17.53
N TRP A 162 34.34 -4.11 -17.52
CA TRP A 162 34.73 -3.22 -18.63
C TRP A 162 35.75 -3.88 -19.57
N ASP A 163 35.98 -3.27 -20.73
CA ASP A 163 37.00 -3.67 -21.71
C ASP A 163 36.88 -5.12 -22.22
N VAL A 164 35.65 -5.64 -22.29
CA VAL A 164 35.32 -6.97 -22.84
C VAL A 164 34.15 -6.89 -23.82
N ASP A 165 34.13 -7.78 -24.82
CA ASP A 165 33.06 -7.81 -25.83
C ASP A 165 31.71 -8.31 -25.29
N LYS A 166 31.74 -9.06 -24.20
CA LYS A 166 30.57 -9.63 -23.51
C LYS A 166 30.90 -9.92 -22.05
N PRO A 167 29.92 -9.92 -21.14
CA PRO A 167 30.16 -10.26 -19.74
C PRO A 167 30.48 -11.76 -19.60
N GLU A 168 31.22 -12.10 -18.53
CA GLU A 168 31.66 -13.47 -18.23
C GLU A 168 30.49 -14.46 -18.11
N PHE A 169 29.39 -14.00 -17.51
CA PHE A 169 28.10 -14.67 -17.49
C PHE A 169 27.01 -13.65 -17.81
N LEU A 170 25.82 -14.09 -18.20
CA LEU A 170 24.70 -13.18 -18.49
C LEU A 170 24.11 -12.61 -17.19
N PRO A 171 24.32 -11.32 -16.87
CA PRO A 171 23.70 -10.69 -15.71
C PRO A 171 22.31 -10.15 -16.07
N SER A 172 21.60 -9.59 -15.09
CA SER A 172 20.38 -8.82 -15.38
C SER A 172 20.71 -7.49 -16.05
N ILE A 173 21.74 -6.82 -15.55
CA ILE A 173 22.29 -5.59 -16.10
C ILE A 173 23.81 -5.72 -16.17
N TRP A 174 24.41 -5.29 -17.26
CA TRP A 174 25.85 -5.24 -17.45
C TRP A 174 26.30 -3.79 -17.62
N GLN A 175 27.11 -3.29 -16.68
CA GLN A 175 27.84 -2.04 -16.84
C GLN A 175 29.13 -2.35 -17.62
N TYR A 176 29.19 -1.89 -18.87
CA TYR A 176 30.23 -2.28 -19.82
C TYR A 176 31.29 -1.19 -20.08
N SER A 177 31.04 0.04 -19.62
CA SER A 177 32.02 1.13 -19.69
C SER A 177 31.79 2.17 -18.61
N ASP A 178 32.88 2.76 -18.12
CA ASP A 178 32.96 3.91 -17.22
C ASP A 178 33.37 5.23 -17.93
N LYS A 179 33.48 5.16 -19.27
CA LYS A 179 34.04 6.22 -20.13
C LYS A 179 33.09 6.60 -21.26
N GLY A 180 31.78 6.39 -21.04
CA GLY A 180 30.76 6.72 -22.02
C GLY A 180 30.61 8.21 -22.27
N SER A 181 30.05 8.55 -23.43
CA SER A 181 29.66 9.90 -23.80
C SER A 181 28.24 9.89 -24.34
N VAL A 182 27.35 10.66 -23.71
CA VAL A 182 25.92 10.72 -24.03
C VAL A 182 25.48 12.18 -24.15
N ASP A 183 24.77 12.51 -25.24
CA ASP A 183 24.28 13.88 -25.44
C ASP A 183 23.37 14.31 -24.29
N GLY A 184 23.63 15.52 -23.76
CA GLY A 184 22.98 16.06 -22.58
C GLY A 184 23.70 15.82 -21.26
N ILE A 185 24.80 15.04 -21.24
CA ILE A 185 25.63 14.82 -20.06
C ILE A 185 27.05 15.34 -20.34
N SER A 186 27.61 16.08 -19.39
CA SER A 186 28.98 16.59 -19.50
C SER A 186 29.97 15.61 -18.88
N GLY A 187 31.07 15.35 -19.58
CA GLY A 187 32.09 14.41 -19.11
C GLY A 187 31.72 12.95 -19.34
N ASN A 188 32.37 12.06 -18.58
CA ASN A 188 32.14 10.63 -18.68
C ASN A 188 30.85 10.23 -17.95
N VAL A 189 30.20 9.20 -18.47
CA VAL A 189 29.05 8.54 -17.85
C VAL A 189 29.17 7.03 -18.02
N ASP A 190 28.76 6.29 -17.01
CA ASP A 190 28.71 4.84 -17.03
C ASP A 190 27.65 4.36 -18.03
N LEU A 191 27.93 3.27 -18.74
CA LEU A 191 27.08 2.72 -19.79
C LEU A 191 26.62 1.30 -19.45
N ASP A 192 25.32 1.07 -19.58
CA ASP A 192 24.68 -0.18 -19.19
C ASP A 192 23.88 -0.84 -20.31
N ILE A 193 23.82 -2.16 -20.26
CA ILE A 193 22.88 -2.98 -21.02
C ILE A 193 22.04 -3.79 -20.04
N CYS A 194 20.72 -3.57 -20.06
CA CYS A 194 19.75 -4.41 -19.36
C CYS A 194 19.24 -5.52 -20.30
N TYR A 195 19.28 -6.76 -19.82
CA TYR A 195 18.81 -7.94 -20.56
C TYR A 195 17.37 -8.34 -20.21
N GLN A 196 16.71 -7.59 -19.32
CA GLN A 196 15.36 -7.87 -18.85
C GLN A 196 14.42 -6.67 -19.08
N ASP A 197 13.22 -6.94 -19.60
CA ASP A 197 12.18 -5.92 -19.76
C ASP A 197 11.42 -5.76 -18.44
N TYR A 198 11.97 -4.97 -17.53
CA TYR A 198 11.34 -4.74 -16.24
C TYR A 198 10.03 -3.93 -16.31
N VAL A 199 9.76 -3.28 -17.45
CA VAL A 199 8.56 -2.46 -17.69
C VAL A 199 7.38 -3.34 -18.11
N ASN A 200 7.62 -4.39 -18.90
CA ASN A 200 6.56 -5.21 -19.53
C ASN A 200 6.49 -6.67 -19.04
N ILE A 201 7.07 -7.02 -17.88
CA ILE A 201 7.08 -8.40 -17.38
C ILE A 201 5.96 -8.69 -16.35
N ASP A 202 5.19 -9.76 -16.59
CA ASP A 202 4.04 -10.19 -15.76
C ASP A 202 4.45 -10.97 -14.48
N ASN A 203 5.72 -11.35 -14.31
CA ASN A 203 6.21 -12.03 -13.10
C ASN A 203 7.66 -11.59 -12.76
N PRO A 204 7.93 -10.88 -11.64
CA PRO A 204 9.13 -10.06 -11.50
C PRO A 204 10.27 -10.65 -10.65
N PHE A 205 10.19 -11.90 -10.22
CA PHE A 205 11.20 -12.49 -9.31
C PHE A 205 12.18 -13.40 -10.06
N PRO A 206 13.44 -13.53 -9.61
CA PRO A 206 14.42 -14.37 -10.27
C PRO A 206 13.97 -15.83 -10.25
N THR A 207 13.46 -16.30 -11.38
CA THR A 207 13.29 -17.73 -11.64
C THR A 207 14.65 -18.28 -12.01
N LYS A 208 15.12 -19.27 -11.25
CA LYS A 208 16.35 -20.04 -11.53
C LYS A 208 16.44 -20.32 -13.04
N ALA A 209 17.54 -19.92 -13.67
CA ALA A 209 17.73 -20.07 -15.11
C ALA A 209 17.46 -21.51 -15.56
N VAL A 210 16.38 -21.73 -16.31
CA VAL A 210 16.17 -22.96 -17.06
C VAL A 210 16.79 -22.73 -18.43
N GLU A 211 17.76 -23.57 -18.81
CA GLU A 211 18.31 -23.60 -20.16
C GLU A 211 17.18 -23.80 -21.18
N VAL A 212 16.93 -22.78 -22.01
CA VAL A 212 15.94 -22.86 -23.09
C VAL A 212 16.62 -23.52 -24.30
N VAL A 213 16.36 -24.81 -24.48
CA VAL A 213 16.51 -25.47 -25.78
C VAL A 213 15.30 -25.09 -26.63
N VAL A 214 15.53 -24.29 -27.67
CA VAL A 214 14.49 -23.86 -28.62
C VAL A 214 14.20 -24.98 -29.60
N THR A 215 12.95 -25.47 -29.65
CA THR A 215 12.37 -26.02 -30.88
C THR A 215 10.95 -25.46 -31.10
N GLN A 216 10.72 -25.05 -32.36
CA GLN A 216 9.52 -24.36 -32.86
C GLN A 216 8.29 -25.29 -32.97
N PRO A 217 7.06 -24.75 -33.06
CA PRO A 217 5.82 -25.49 -32.80
C PRO A 217 5.24 -26.16 -34.05
N SER A 218 4.52 -27.25 -33.84
CA SER A 218 3.53 -27.79 -34.78
C SER A 218 2.19 -27.97 -34.07
N ASN A 219 1.16 -27.28 -34.56
CA ASN A 219 -0.24 -27.51 -34.19
C ASN A 219 -0.73 -28.82 -34.83
N PRO A 220 -1.67 -29.56 -34.21
CA PRO A 220 -3.07 -29.36 -34.61
C PRO A 220 -4.13 -29.52 -33.48
N SER A 221 -5.13 -28.64 -33.57
CA SER A 221 -6.57 -28.72 -33.21
C SER A 221 -7.12 -29.90 -32.38
N GLN A 222 -7.82 -29.58 -31.27
CA GLN A 222 -9.02 -30.31 -30.83
C GLN A 222 -9.97 -29.46 -29.94
N GLU A 223 -11.26 -29.55 -30.30
CA GLU A 223 -12.55 -29.15 -29.72
C GLU A 223 -12.67 -28.20 -28.50
N ILE A 224 -13.45 -27.13 -28.71
CA ILE A 224 -13.91 -26.17 -27.70
C ILE A 224 -15.02 -26.80 -26.86
N ILE A 225 -14.75 -27.08 -25.59
CA ILE A 225 -15.76 -27.09 -24.53
C ILE A 225 -15.59 -25.78 -23.76
N ALA A 226 -16.58 -24.89 -23.85
CA ALA A 226 -16.55 -23.63 -23.12
C ALA A 226 -16.62 -23.90 -21.60
N PRO A 227 -15.67 -23.40 -20.79
CA PRO A 227 -15.83 -23.41 -19.35
C PRO A 227 -16.92 -22.41 -18.94
N VAL A 228 -17.75 -22.83 -17.98
CA VAL A 228 -18.80 -22.03 -17.34
C VAL A 228 -18.19 -20.79 -16.68
N ASP A 229 -18.87 -19.65 -16.82
CA ASP A 229 -18.51 -18.34 -16.26
C ASP A 229 -18.38 -18.38 -14.72
N PRO A 230 -17.20 -18.07 -14.15
CA PRO A 230 -17.00 -18.07 -12.71
C PRO A 230 -17.37 -16.73 -12.01
N LEU A 231 -18.05 -15.77 -12.65
CA LEU A 231 -18.30 -14.43 -12.10
C LEU A 231 -19.75 -14.11 -11.66
N SER A 232 -20.61 -15.08 -11.33
CA SER A 232 -21.91 -14.75 -10.70
C SER A 232 -21.75 -14.33 -9.22
N VAL A 233 -21.37 -13.07 -8.97
CA VAL A 233 -21.38 -12.45 -7.63
C VAL A 233 -22.84 -12.40 -7.13
N GLN A 234 -23.14 -13.03 -5.99
CA GLN A 234 -24.50 -13.04 -5.41
C GLN A 234 -24.80 -11.72 -4.68
N VAL A 235 -25.55 -10.84 -5.34
CA VAL A 235 -26.11 -9.58 -4.81
C VAL A 235 -27.11 -9.87 -3.67
N PHE A 236 -27.25 -8.95 -2.68
CA PHE A 236 -28.30 -9.05 -1.66
C PHE A 236 -29.69 -9.14 -2.31
N SER A 237 -30.58 -9.96 -1.75
CA SER A 237 -32.01 -9.76 -2.03
C SER A 237 -32.46 -8.43 -1.45
N ILE A 238 -33.48 -7.78 -2.03
CA ILE A 238 -34.00 -6.51 -1.49
C ILE A 238 -34.42 -6.66 -0.02
N VAL A 239 -35.00 -7.82 0.33
CA VAL A 239 -35.39 -8.15 1.71
C VAL A 239 -34.16 -8.21 2.62
N GLU A 240 -33.08 -8.84 2.19
CA GLU A 240 -31.83 -8.91 2.95
C GLU A 240 -31.20 -7.53 3.10
N GLU A 241 -31.09 -6.76 2.02
CA GLU A 241 -30.57 -5.38 2.04
C GLU A 241 -31.36 -4.49 3.02
N GLN A 242 -32.69 -4.57 3.01
CA GLN A 242 -33.53 -3.81 3.93
C GLN A 242 -33.27 -4.18 5.39
N ARG A 243 -33.05 -5.46 5.69
CA ARG A 243 -32.68 -5.91 7.04
C ARG A 243 -31.31 -5.39 7.45
N VAL A 244 -30.34 -5.40 6.54
CA VAL A 244 -28.98 -4.89 6.80
C VAL A 244 -29.00 -3.39 7.07
N LEU A 245 -29.67 -2.62 6.23
CA LEU A 245 -29.84 -1.17 6.39
C LEU A 245 -30.53 -0.81 7.71
N ARG A 246 -31.54 -1.58 8.13
CA ARG A 246 -32.21 -1.41 9.42
C ARG A 246 -31.29 -1.75 10.59
N LEU A 247 -30.64 -2.92 10.55
CA LEU A 247 -29.72 -3.39 11.59
C LEU A 247 -28.58 -2.39 11.83
N LEU A 248 -28.00 -1.85 10.76
CA LEU A 248 -26.90 -0.87 10.81
C LEU A 248 -27.39 0.57 11.04
N ASN A 249 -28.67 0.75 11.33
CA ASN A 249 -29.28 2.03 11.70
C ASN A 249 -29.23 3.12 10.60
N TYR A 250 -29.34 2.74 9.32
CA TYR A 250 -29.44 3.69 8.20
C TYR A 250 -30.87 4.10 7.85
N GLY A 251 -31.86 3.41 8.40
CA GLY A 251 -33.27 3.80 8.32
C GLY A 251 -34.18 2.81 9.03
N ASP A 252 -35.26 3.32 9.62
CA ASP A 252 -36.32 2.46 10.14
C ASP A 252 -37.21 2.02 8.97
N ILE A 253 -36.82 0.89 8.38
CA ILE A 253 -37.45 0.33 7.19
C ILE A 253 -37.93 -1.09 7.46
N GLU A 254 -39.07 -1.44 6.86
CA GLU A 254 -39.56 -2.82 6.86
C GLU A 254 -38.93 -3.62 5.72
N ALA A 255 -38.71 -4.91 5.96
CA ALA A 255 -38.16 -5.83 4.97
C ALA A 255 -39.28 -6.41 4.09
N ASP A 256 -39.92 -5.54 3.31
CA ASP A 256 -41.09 -5.86 2.45
C ASP A 256 -40.70 -6.35 1.04
N GLY A 257 -39.40 -6.34 0.72
CA GLY A 257 -38.87 -6.72 -0.59
C GLY A 257 -39.11 -5.69 -1.70
N GLN A 258 -39.62 -4.51 -1.37
CA GLN A 258 -39.89 -3.44 -2.32
C GLN A 258 -38.93 -2.27 -2.09
N ALA A 259 -38.20 -1.86 -3.13
CA ALA A 259 -37.34 -0.68 -3.07
C ALA A 259 -38.18 0.61 -3.15
N GLY A 260 -38.99 0.91 -2.13
CA GLY A 260 -39.79 2.13 -2.00
C GLY A 260 -38.99 3.35 -1.56
N ASP A 261 -39.67 4.47 -1.29
CA ASP A 261 -39.00 5.74 -0.92
C ASP A 261 -38.20 5.63 0.37
N LEU A 262 -38.68 4.85 1.33
CA LEU A 262 -37.96 4.59 2.59
C LEU A 262 -36.68 3.77 2.36
N THR A 263 -36.72 2.75 1.49
CA THR A 263 -35.51 1.99 1.13
C THR A 263 -34.52 2.85 0.35
N ARG A 264 -34.99 3.67 -0.61
CA ARG A 264 -34.14 4.63 -1.32
C ARG A 264 -33.50 5.64 -0.38
N SER A 265 -34.25 6.15 0.59
CA SER A 265 -33.76 7.08 1.62
C SER A 265 -32.72 6.42 2.52
N ALA A 266 -32.97 5.19 3.00
CA ALA A 266 -32.01 4.43 3.79
C ALA A 266 -30.72 4.13 3.02
N ARG A 267 -30.83 3.81 1.72
CA ARG A 267 -29.66 3.66 0.84
C ARG A 267 -28.89 4.96 0.73
N ASN A 268 -29.56 6.11 0.59
CA ASN A 268 -28.87 7.40 0.54
C ASN A 268 -28.22 7.77 1.87
N ASN A 269 -28.85 7.48 3.01
CA ASN A 269 -28.23 7.66 4.32
C ASN A 269 -26.97 6.81 4.46
N ALA A 270 -27.02 5.54 4.02
CA ALA A 270 -25.87 4.66 4.01
C ALA A 270 -24.79 5.16 3.04
N ARG A 271 -25.16 5.51 1.80
CA ARG A 271 -24.26 6.09 0.80
C ARG A 271 -23.57 7.35 1.32
N ARG A 272 -24.30 8.25 1.96
CA ARG A 272 -23.75 9.42 2.64
C ARG A 272 -22.74 9.04 3.71
N GLY A 273 -23.09 8.10 4.58
CA GLY A 273 -22.18 7.57 5.61
C GLY A 273 -20.90 6.96 5.04
N TYR A 274 -20.94 6.46 3.80
CA TYR A 274 -19.79 5.87 3.10
C TYR A 274 -19.11 6.82 2.09
N GLY A 275 -19.58 8.05 1.90
CA GLY A 275 -19.05 8.96 0.87
C GLY A 275 -19.36 8.55 -0.58
N LEU A 276 -20.41 7.76 -0.80
CA LEU A 276 -20.92 7.37 -2.12
C LEU A 276 -21.93 8.40 -2.64
N ALA A 277 -22.04 8.50 -3.97
CA ALA A 277 -23.07 9.34 -4.59
C ALA A 277 -24.48 8.88 -4.19
N GLU A 278 -25.30 9.82 -3.70
CA GLU A 278 -26.68 9.60 -3.20
C GLU A 278 -27.70 9.43 -4.34
N ASN A 279 -27.64 8.31 -5.06
CA ASN A 279 -28.52 8.00 -6.20
C ASN A 279 -29.74 7.13 -5.83
N GLY A 280 -29.89 6.72 -4.58
CA GLY A 280 -31.00 5.88 -4.07
C GLY A 280 -30.94 4.41 -4.51
N GLU A 281 -29.89 4.01 -5.23
CA GLU A 281 -29.72 2.67 -5.77
C GLU A 281 -28.98 1.77 -4.77
N ALA A 282 -29.25 0.47 -4.82
CA ALA A 282 -28.44 -0.52 -4.12
C ALA A 282 -27.04 -0.51 -4.74
N GLY A 283 -26.88 -1.18 -5.87
CA GLY A 283 -25.61 -1.21 -6.61
C GLY A 283 -24.51 -1.96 -5.84
N ILE A 284 -23.53 -2.46 -6.59
CA ILE A 284 -22.44 -3.26 -6.03
C ILE A 284 -21.61 -2.44 -5.01
N GLU A 285 -21.50 -1.13 -5.22
CA GLU A 285 -20.74 -0.22 -4.37
C GLU A 285 -21.29 -0.16 -2.93
N LEU A 286 -22.60 0.10 -2.79
CA LEU A 286 -23.25 0.17 -1.48
C LEU A 286 -23.31 -1.21 -0.83
N GLU A 287 -23.59 -2.25 -1.62
CA GLU A 287 -23.64 -3.62 -1.12
C GLU A 287 -22.31 -4.01 -0.46
N ARG A 288 -21.18 -3.72 -1.12
CA ARG A 288 -19.85 -3.98 -0.53
C ARG A 288 -19.68 -3.23 0.78
N CYS A 289 -20.01 -1.94 0.86
CA CYS A 289 -19.88 -1.19 2.11
C CYS A 289 -20.76 -1.78 3.24
N LEU A 290 -22.02 -2.11 2.94
CA LEU A 290 -22.95 -2.69 3.92
C LEU A 290 -22.50 -4.07 4.39
N ARG A 291 -22.03 -4.93 3.48
CA ARG A 291 -21.60 -6.29 3.79
C ARG A 291 -20.56 -6.35 4.87
N GLY A 292 -19.55 -5.49 4.82
CA GLY A 292 -18.50 -5.64 5.82
C GLY A 292 -18.53 -4.63 6.93
N GLN A 293 -19.35 -3.58 6.91
CA GLN A 293 -19.81 -3.01 8.19
C GLN A 293 -20.54 -4.10 9.00
N LEU A 294 -21.36 -4.93 8.34
CA LEU A 294 -22.00 -6.07 8.99
C LEU A 294 -20.98 -7.13 9.45
N MET A 295 -19.93 -7.41 8.68
CA MET A 295 -18.85 -8.30 9.14
C MET A 295 -18.08 -7.74 10.34
N SER A 296 -17.91 -6.42 10.45
CA SER A 296 -17.28 -5.80 11.64
C SER A 296 -18.07 -6.15 12.89
N VAL A 297 -19.39 -6.05 12.78
CA VAL A 297 -20.33 -6.36 13.84
C VAL A 297 -20.28 -7.86 14.15
N GLN A 298 -20.33 -8.73 13.15
CA GLN A 298 -20.24 -10.19 13.32
C GLN A 298 -18.94 -10.60 14.02
N ALA A 299 -17.80 -10.09 13.56
CA ALA A 299 -16.50 -10.34 14.17
C ALA A 299 -16.46 -9.86 15.62
N ARG A 300 -16.98 -8.67 15.89
CA ARG A 300 -17.00 -8.12 17.26
C ARG A 300 -17.92 -8.90 18.19
N LEU A 301 -19.08 -9.34 17.70
CA LEU A 301 -19.97 -10.23 18.44
C LEU A 301 -19.26 -11.54 18.81
N ASN A 302 -18.52 -12.14 17.88
CA ASN A 302 -17.75 -13.36 18.12
C ASN A 302 -16.68 -13.18 19.20
N GLU A 303 -15.90 -12.09 19.16
CA GLU A 303 -14.91 -11.76 20.20
C GLU A 303 -15.54 -11.62 21.58
N LEU A 304 -16.78 -11.13 21.63
CA LEU A 304 -17.55 -10.95 22.85
C LEU A 304 -18.30 -12.22 23.28
N GLY A 305 -18.09 -13.34 22.58
CA GLY A 305 -18.68 -14.65 22.88
C GLY A 305 -20.05 -14.92 22.23
N TYR A 306 -20.55 -13.99 21.42
CA TYR A 306 -21.80 -14.12 20.68
C TYR A 306 -21.52 -14.65 19.26
N VAL A 307 -21.26 -15.96 19.16
CA VAL A 307 -20.80 -16.61 17.92
C VAL A 307 -21.86 -16.56 16.80
N CYS A 308 -21.45 -16.08 15.64
CA CYS A 308 -22.17 -16.04 14.36
C CYS A 308 -21.19 -16.17 13.18
N ASP A 309 -21.71 -16.42 11.98
CA ASP A 309 -20.90 -16.49 10.77
C ASP A 309 -20.41 -15.07 10.39
N ILE A 310 -19.16 -14.95 9.92
CA ILE A 310 -18.56 -13.67 9.47
C ILE A 310 -18.57 -13.65 7.94
N ASP A 311 -19.76 -13.56 7.37
CA ASP A 311 -20.01 -13.67 5.92
C ASP A 311 -20.61 -12.40 5.30
N GLY A 312 -20.86 -11.38 6.13
CA GLY A 312 -21.49 -10.13 5.71
C GLY A 312 -22.92 -10.32 5.22
N ARG A 313 -23.58 -11.39 5.66
CA ARG A 313 -24.97 -11.71 5.33
C ARG A 313 -25.80 -11.81 6.59
N LEU A 314 -27.10 -11.53 6.43
CA LEU A 314 -28.09 -11.82 7.47
C LEU A 314 -28.89 -13.08 7.15
N GLY A 315 -28.78 -13.61 5.93
CA GLY A 315 -29.49 -14.82 5.50
C GLY A 315 -31.03 -14.70 5.56
N ASP A 316 -31.70 -15.76 5.12
CA ASP A 316 -33.17 -15.82 5.18
C ASP A 316 -33.64 -16.13 6.61
N VAL A 317 -34.39 -15.17 7.18
CA VAL A 317 -35.23 -15.21 8.40
C VAL A 317 -34.76 -16.18 9.50
N GLY A 318 -34.08 -15.62 10.50
CA GLY A 318 -33.70 -16.32 11.73
C GLY A 318 -32.27 -16.85 11.73
N THR A 319 -31.32 -16.07 11.22
CA THR A 319 -29.90 -16.42 11.28
C THR A 319 -29.12 -15.51 12.24
N GLN A 320 -27.92 -15.98 12.58
CA GLN A 320 -27.23 -15.83 13.85
C GLN A 320 -27.01 -14.36 14.27
N THR A 321 -26.70 -13.44 13.35
CA THR A 321 -26.22 -12.09 13.68
C THR A 321 -27.27 -11.23 14.40
N THR A 322 -28.50 -11.14 13.89
CA THR A 322 -29.54 -10.32 14.53
C THR A 322 -29.87 -10.83 15.94
N ASP A 323 -29.94 -12.15 16.11
CA ASP A 323 -30.15 -12.78 17.42
C ASP A 323 -28.98 -12.56 18.37
N ARG A 324 -27.74 -12.50 17.85
CA ARG A 324 -26.54 -12.16 18.63
C ARG A 324 -26.54 -10.69 19.04
N VAL A 325 -26.95 -9.77 18.18
CA VAL A 325 -27.13 -8.36 18.54
C VAL A 325 -28.20 -8.21 19.61
N LEU A 326 -29.35 -8.88 19.47
CA LEU A 326 -30.41 -8.87 20.48
C LEU A 326 -29.93 -9.45 21.82
N SER A 327 -29.16 -10.54 21.79
CA SER A 327 -28.57 -11.16 22.99
C SER A 327 -27.55 -10.22 23.65
N PHE A 328 -26.68 -9.60 22.85
CA PHE A 328 -25.70 -8.63 23.32
C PHE A 328 -26.38 -7.40 23.95
N GLN A 329 -27.39 -6.84 23.29
CA GLN A 329 -28.16 -5.71 23.81
C GLN A 329 -28.80 -6.04 25.16
N LYS A 330 -29.40 -7.23 25.26
CA LYS A 330 -29.98 -7.73 26.50
C LYS A 330 -28.93 -7.84 27.61
N ASP A 331 -27.80 -8.48 27.34
CA ASP A 331 -26.74 -8.72 28.32
C ASP A 331 -26.05 -7.44 28.78
N ARG A 332 -26.00 -6.41 27.93
CA ARG A 332 -25.46 -5.08 28.24
C ARG A 332 -26.50 -4.08 28.74
N SER A 333 -27.74 -4.52 29.01
CA SER A 333 -28.84 -3.68 29.49
C SER A 333 -29.12 -2.47 28.58
N LEU A 334 -29.03 -2.69 27.27
CA LEU A 334 -29.36 -1.72 26.22
C LEU A 334 -30.80 -1.90 25.75
N THR A 335 -31.29 -0.97 24.92
CA THR A 335 -32.54 -1.16 24.18
C THR A 335 -32.42 -2.43 23.33
N ILE A 336 -33.36 -3.37 23.48
CA ILE A 336 -33.36 -4.67 22.81
C ILE A 336 -34.23 -4.58 21.55
N ASP A 337 -33.75 -3.81 20.57
CA ASP A 337 -34.46 -3.54 19.31
C ASP A 337 -33.80 -4.22 18.09
N GLY A 338 -32.66 -4.87 18.29
CA GLY A 338 -31.88 -5.48 17.23
C GLY A 338 -31.28 -4.45 16.28
N ILE A 339 -31.18 -3.19 16.69
CA ILE A 339 -30.61 -2.09 15.90
C ILE A 339 -29.29 -1.65 16.54
N ILE A 340 -28.27 -1.50 15.71
CA ILE A 340 -26.93 -1.06 16.12
C ILE A 340 -26.90 0.46 16.09
N GLY A 341 -27.74 1.06 16.95
CA GLY A 341 -27.70 2.50 17.22
C GLY A 341 -26.47 2.88 18.04
N THR A 342 -26.28 4.18 18.29
CA THR A 342 -25.09 4.75 18.95
C THR A 342 -24.71 4.03 20.25
N ASN A 343 -25.68 3.69 21.11
CA ASN A 343 -25.41 3.02 22.38
C ASN A 343 -24.98 1.56 22.20
N THR A 344 -25.65 0.82 21.28
CA THR A 344 -25.28 -0.55 20.91
C THR A 344 -23.90 -0.60 20.29
N PHE A 345 -23.62 0.31 19.36
CA PHE A 345 -22.31 0.43 18.73
C PHE A 345 -21.23 0.74 19.78
N THR A 346 -21.44 1.75 20.63
CA THR A 346 -20.49 2.12 21.68
C THR A 346 -20.21 0.95 22.61
N ALA A 347 -21.23 0.19 23.02
CA ALA A 347 -21.05 -0.95 23.90
C ALA A 347 -20.35 -2.13 23.22
N LEU A 348 -20.65 -2.39 21.94
CA LEU A 348 -19.98 -3.43 21.15
C LEU A 348 -18.48 -3.13 21.11
N PHE A 349 -18.08 -1.90 20.83
CA PHE A 349 -16.68 -1.53 20.63
C PHE A 349 -15.98 -0.96 21.88
N ALA A 350 -16.64 -0.95 23.04
CA ALA A 350 -16.01 -0.63 24.33
C ALA A 350 -15.07 -1.75 24.80
N ILE A 351 -13.98 -1.39 25.49
CA ILE A 351 -12.96 -2.32 25.98
C ILE A 351 -13.56 -3.35 26.94
N THR A 352 -13.44 -4.64 26.63
CA THR A 352 -13.70 -5.74 27.58
C THR A 352 -12.60 -6.79 27.47
N ASN A 353 -11.91 -7.06 28.57
CA ASN A 353 -10.90 -8.11 28.67
C ASN A 353 -11.61 -9.48 28.68
N ALA A 354 -11.58 -10.21 27.57
CA ALA A 354 -11.98 -11.62 27.53
C ALA A 354 -11.00 -12.43 26.65
N PRO A 355 -10.60 -13.66 27.06
CA PRO A 355 -9.65 -14.49 26.32
C PRO A 355 -10.35 -15.35 25.27
N VAL A 356 -9.71 -15.53 24.10
CA VAL A 356 -10.25 -16.28 22.96
C VAL A 356 -9.55 -17.64 22.81
N ALA A 357 -10.34 -18.68 22.50
CA ALA A 357 -9.90 -20.00 22.07
C ALA A 357 -10.16 -20.21 20.56
N VAL A 358 -9.37 -21.09 19.94
CA VAL A 358 -9.00 -21.18 18.51
C VAL A 358 -9.93 -22.10 17.66
N THR A 359 -10.24 -21.77 16.38
CA THR A 359 -9.77 -22.49 15.15
C THR A 359 -10.31 -21.98 13.77
N ALA A 360 -9.48 -22.17 12.72
CA ALA A 360 -9.61 -22.00 11.23
C ALA A 360 -9.36 -20.60 10.61
N PRO A 361 -8.78 -20.50 9.38
CA PRO A 361 -7.84 -19.43 9.00
C PRO A 361 -8.55 -18.12 8.64
N VAL A 362 -8.71 -17.31 9.67
CA VAL A 362 -9.04 -15.89 9.59
C VAL A 362 -7.77 -15.12 9.23
N VAL A 363 -7.90 -14.11 8.36
CA VAL A 363 -6.90 -13.05 8.21
C VAL A 363 -6.65 -12.47 9.61
N THR A 364 -5.54 -12.84 10.24
CA THR A 364 -5.22 -12.39 11.60
C THR A 364 -4.98 -10.89 11.57
N LEU A 365 -5.97 -10.11 12.03
CA LEU A 365 -5.73 -8.71 12.42
C LEU A 365 -4.61 -8.71 13.49
N PRO A 366 -3.79 -7.65 13.59
CA PRO A 366 -2.83 -7.54 14.68
C PRO A 366 -3.53 -7.72 16.03
N GLU A 367 -2.94 -8.49 16.94
CA GLU A 367 -3.53 -8.72 18.25
C GLU A 367 -3.70 -7.40 19.02
N GLY A 368 -4.86 -7.19 19.63
CA GLY A 368 -5.15 -6.03 20.47
C GLY A 368 -5.75 -4.83 19.73
N MET A 369 -5.53 -3.62 20.28
CA MET A 369 -6.03 -2.36 19.73
C MET A 369 -4.88 -1.60 19.06
N ALA A 370 -5.19 -0.73 18.09
CA ALA A 370 -4.21 0.19 17.51
C ALA A 370 -3.79 1.27 18.51
N SER A 371 -4.72 1.70 19.35
CA SER A 371 -4.48 2.59 20.49
C SER A 371 -5.59 2.46 21.52
N LYS A 372 -5.56 3.27 22.59
CA LYS A 372 -6.55 3.25 23.68
C LYS A 372 -7.99 3.23 23.19
N ASN A 373 -8.31 3.99 22.14
CA ASN A 373 -9.66 4.17 21.66
C ASN A 373 -9.85 3.76 20.20
N PHE A 374 -8.82 3.33 19.45
CA PHE A 374 -8.96 2.88 18.06
C PHE A 374 -8.65 1.39 17.92
N SER A 375 -9.60 0.63 17.38
CA SER A 375 -9.35 -0.74 16.96
C SER A 375 -8.57 -0.78 15.65
N TRP A 376 -7.81 -1.85 15.44
CA TRP A 376 -7.20 -2.09 14.13
C TRP A 376 -8.28 -2.12 13.05
N TYR A 377 -9.42 -2.74 13.32
CA TYR A 377 -10.50 -2.91 12.34
C TYR A 377 -11.05 -1.57 11.81
N GLU A 378 -11.20 -0.56 12.67
CA GLU A 378 -11.59 0.79 12.24
C GLU A 378 -10.61 1.40 11.24
N LEU A 379 -9.33 1.07 11.38
CA LEU A 379 -8.25 1.55 10.51
C LEU A 379 -8.03 0.66 9.28
N ALA A 380 -8.70 -0.49 9.22
CA ALA A 380 -8.53 -1.45 8.15
C ALA A 380 -9.12 -0.99 6.82
N CYS A 381 -8.68 -1.67 5.78
CA CYS A 381 -9.13 -1.48 4.44
C CYS A 381 -10.61 -1.81 4.26
N GLY A 382 -11.28 -0.96 3.47
CA GLY A 382 -12.65 -1.16 2.99
C GLY A 382 -12.87 -2.54 2.36
N CYS A 383 -11.83 -3.15 1.77
CA CYS A 383 -11.85 -4.50 1.19
C CYS A 383 -12.35 -5.54 2.21
N ILE A 384 -11.86 -5.52 3.46
CA ILE A 384 -12.31 -6.45 4.51
C ILE A 384 -13.52 -5.96 5.31
N LYS A 385 -13.80 -4.65 5.19
CA LYS A 385 -15.07 -4.04 5.62
C LYS A 385 -16.14 -4.18 4.55
N GLY A 386 -15.98 -5.09 3.58
CA GLY A 386 -17.02 -5.37 2.59
C GLY A 386 -17.06 -6.76 1.96
N ASP A 387 -15.94 -7.47 1.95
CA ASP A 387 -15.81 -8.69 1.16
C ASP A 387 -14.61 -9.53 1.66
N PRO A 388 -14.84 -10.60 2.44
CA PRO A 388 -13.77 -11.46 2.94
C PRO A 388 -13.10 -12.28 1.83
N THR A 389 -13.68 -12.30 0.63
CA THR A 389 -13.14 -12.99 -0.55
C THR A 389 -12.30 -12.09 -1.45
N SER A 390 -12.18 -10.80 -1.10
CA SER A 390 -11.47 -9.77 -1.88
C SER A 390 -9.96 -10.01 -2.04
N GLY A 391 -9.39 -11.06 -1.42
CA GLY A 391 -7.95 -11.32 -1.41
C GLY A 391 -7.15 -10.29 -0.60
N CYS A 392 -7.80 -9.26 -0.04
CA CYS A 392 -7.19 -8.27 0.82
C CYS A 392 -7.08 -8.80 2.25
N ASN A 393 -5.90 -8.69 2.84
CA ASN A 393 -5.63 -9.01 4.24
C ASN A 393 -6.10 -7.90 5.22
N GLY A 394 -6.83 -6.88 4.73
CA GLY A 394 -7.34 -5.76 5.52
C GLY A 394 -6.33 -4.72 5.93
N TYR A 395 -5.09 -5.15 6.13
CA TYR A 395 -3.92 -4.30 6.32
C TYR A 395 -2.91 -4.65 5.24
N PRO A 396 -3.20 -4.25 3.99
CA PRO A 396 -2.25 -4.46 2.91
C PRO A 396 -0.93 -3.82 3.36
N GLU A 397 0.18 -4.54 3.21
CA GLU A 397 1.48 -3.98 3.50
C GLU A 397 1.60 -2.68 2.69
N THR A 398 1.78 -1.56 3.41
CA THR A 398 2.05 -0.29 2.76
C THR A 398 3.44 -0.37 2.12
N ASN A 399 3.78 0.62 1.30
CA ASN A 399 5.11 0.75 0.71
C ASN A 399 6.27 0.82 1.73
N TYR A 400 5.97 0.82 3.04
CA TYR A 400 6.89 0.90 4.16
C TYR A 400 6.88 -0.32 5.10
N GLY A 401 6.11 -1.38 4.79
CA GLY A 401 5.98 -2.56 5.66
C GLY A 401 5.26 -2.28 6.99
N GLN A 402 4.65 -1.10 7.13
CA GLN A 402 3.84 -0.70 8.28
C GLN A 402 2.37 -0.74 7.89
N ILE A 403 1.50 -1.16 8.80
CA ILE A 403 0.06 -1.28 8.54
C ILE A 403 -0.62 0.10 8.50
N ILE A 404 -0.21 1.00 9.38
CA ILE A 404 -0.60 2.40 9.40
C ILE A 404 0.50 3.13 10.18
N ALA A 405 0.78 4.39 9.84
CA ALA A 405 1.82 5.16 10.52
C ALA A 405 1.45 5.33 12.00
N GLN A 406 2.32 4.86 12.91
CA GLN A 406 2.08 5.00 14.36
C GLN A 406 1.86 6.46 14.77
N GLN A 407 2.55 7.39 14.11
CA GLN A 407 2.37 8.82 14.32
C GLN A 407 0.94 9.30 14.01
N LEU A 408 0.29 8.73 13.00
CA LEU A 408 -1.10 9.03 12.67
C LEU A 408 -2.02 8.48 13.76
N ILE A 409 -1.81 7.24 14.20
CA ILE A 409 -2.58 6.64 15.30
C ILE A 409 -2.47 7.49 16.57
N ASP A 410 -1.26 7.93 16.94
CA ASP A 410 -1.04 8.72 18.15
C ASP A 410 -1.75 10.07 18.08
N LYS A 411 -1.70 10.73 16.91
CA LYS A 411 -2.41 11.99 16.66
C LYS A 411 -3.93 11.81 16.66
N LEU A 412 -4.44 10.75 16.03
CA LEU A 412 -5.86 10.39 16.05
C LEU A 412 -6.31 10.07 17.48
N GLN A 413 -5.49 9.37 18.26
CA GLN A 413 -5.77 9.07 19.65
C GLN A 413 -5.89 10.35 20.48
N GLN A 414 -4.92 11.26 20.37
CA GLN A 414 -4.96 12.55 21.06
C GLN A 414 -6.19 13.39 20.65
N LEU A 415 -6.52 13.39 19.35
CA LEU A 415 -7.69 14.06 18.83
C LEU A 415 -8.97 13.45 19.41
N ARG A 416 -9.12 12.12 19.41
CA ARG A 416 -10.30 11.39 19.94
C ARG A 416 -10.45 11.58 21.46
N ASP A 417 -9.35 11.66 22.21
CA ASP A 417 -9.38 12.01 23.64
C ASP A 417 -9.87 13.45 23.87
N TYR A 418 -9.67 14.36 22.91
CA TYR A 418 -10.05 15.78 23.02
C TYR A 418 -11.48 16.07 22.54
N VAL A 419 -11.84 15.59 21.34
CA VAL A 419 -13.14 15.90 20.70
C VAL A 419 -14.23 14.87 21.00
N GLY A 420 -13.87 13.72 21.57
CA GLY A 420 -14.81 12.61 21.77
C GLY A 420 -14.87 11.71 20.54
N ALA A 421 -16.06 11.21 20.20
CA ALA A 421 -16.22 10.20 19.15
C ALA A 421 -15.69 10.67 17.80
N ILE A 422 -14.86 9.86 17.16
CA ILE A 422 -14.45 10.03 15.76
C ILE A 422 -14.91 8.78 15.02
N VAL A 423 -15.49 8.91 13.84
CA VAL A 423 -15.86 7.77 12.99
C VAL A 423 -14.88 7.72 11.82
N ILE A 424 -14.15 6.61 11.68
CA ILE A 424 -13.30 6.37 10.51
C ILE A 424 -14.16 5.77 9.40
N THR A 425 -14.43 6.56 8.36
CA THR A 425 -15.18 6.10 7.19
C THR A 425 -14.26 5.38 6.21
N CYS A 426 -12.99 5.81 6.12
CA CYS A 426 -11.97 5.11 5.34
C CYS A 426 -10.62 5.08 6.06
N GLY A 427 -10.08 3.88 6.26
CA GLY A 427 -8.77 3.65 6.84
C GLY A 427 -7.68 3.49 5.77
N ILE A 428 -6.76 2.55 5.97
CA ILE A 428 -5.82 2.13 4.92
C ILE A 428 -6.57 1.67 3.66
N ARG A 429 -5.97 1.77 2.47
CA ARG A 429 -6.56 1.22 1.23
C ARG A 429 -5.64 0.20 0.57
N CYS A 430 -6.22 -0.93 0.17
CA CYS A 430 -5.64 -1.86 -0.77
C CYS A 430 -5.65 -1.22 -2.18
N PRO A 431 -4.70 -1.51 -3.08
CA PRO A 431 -4.68 -0.91 -4.43
C PRO A 431 -6.03 -1.00 -5.14
N GLU A 432 -6.71 -2.13 -4.98
CA GLU A 432 -8.02 -2.41 -5.57
C GLU A 432 -9.11 -1.49 -5.01
N ASN A 433 -9.14 -1.28 -3.68
CA ASN A 433 -10.09 -0.35 -3.07
C ASN A 433 -9.69 1.11 -3.29
N ASN A 434 -8.41 1.42 -3.43
CA ASN A 434 -8.00 2.76 -3.82
C ASN A 434 -8.47 3.10 -5.24
N ALA A 435 -8.30 2.19 -6.20
CA ALA A 435 -8.80 2.35 -7.55
C ALA A 435 -10.34 2.46 -7.59
N PHE A 436 -11.04 1.67 -6.77
CA PHE A 436 -12.50 1.74 -6.63
C PHE A 436 -12.99 3.14 -6.23
N TRP A 437 -12.32 3.80 -5.29
CA TRP A 437 -12.65 5.17 -4.86
C TRP A 437 -12.14 6.26 -5.82
N GLY A 438 -11.66 5.90 -7.00
CA GLY A 438 -11.02 6.84 -7.92
C GLY A 438 -9.76 7.50 -7.34
N GLY A 439 -9.14 6.84 -6.35
CA GLY A 439 -7.95 7.33 -5.68
C GLY A 439 -6.76 7.42 -6.63
N VAL A 440 -5.98 8.48 -6.46
CA VAL A 440 -4.68 8.61 -7.14
C VAL A 440 -3.70 7.56 -6.61
N TRP A 441 -2.71 7.22 -7.42
CA TRP A 441 -1.81 6.10 -7.12
C TRP A 441 -0.87 6.39 -5.91
N ASP A 442 -0.66 7.66 -5.53
CA ASP A 442 0.05 8.16 -4.32
C ASP A 442 -0.89 8.40 -3.13
N SER A 443 -2.10 7.85 -3.17
CA SER A 443 -3.07 8.01 -2.10
C SER A 443 -2.42 7.70 -0.74
N LEU A 444 -2.44 8.69 0.16
CA LEU A 444 -1.89 8.54 1.51
C LEU A 444 -2.64 7.46 2.31
N HIS A 445 -3.86 7.10 1.91
CA HIS A 445 -4.53 5.91 2.42
C HIS A 445 -3.80 4.62 2.09
N MET A 446 -3.20 4.48 0.91
CA MET A 446 -2.40 3.29 0.55
C MET A 446 -1.06 3.25 1.28
N LEU A 447 -0.62 4.38 1.82
CA LEU A 447 0.60 4.49 2.63
C LEU A 447 0.33 4.31 4.13
N GLY A 448 -0.94 4.20 4.54
CA GLY A 448 -1.30 4.19 5.95
C GLY A 448 -1.04 5.53 6.65
N GLU A 449 -0.99 6.62 5.90
CA GLU A 449 -0.68 7.97 6.38
C GLU A 449 -1.90 8.90 6.33
N ALA A 450 -3.06 8.37 5.95
CA ALA A 450 -4.31 9.11 5.99
C ALA A 450 -5.52 8.29 6.41
N VAL A 451 -6.52 8.99 6.94
CA VAL A 451 -7.86 8.47 7.20
C VAL A 451 -8.91 9.50 6.79
N ASP A 452 -10.05 8.99 6.32
CA ASP A 452 -11.26 9.79 6.12
C ASP A 452 -12.12 9.59 7.37
N CYS A 453 -12.53 10.69 7.98
CA CYS A 453 -13.26 10.63 9.24
C CYS A 453 -14.10 11.87 9.52
N TYR A 454 -14.97 11.76 10.51
CA TYR A 454 -15.75 12.87 11.05
C TYR A 454 -16.01 12.68 12.55
N CYS A 455 -16.40 13.75 13.24
CA CYS A 455 -16.81 13.71 14.64
C CYS A 455 -18.34 13.92 14.73
N PRO A 456 -19.13 12.91 15.13
CA PRO A 456 -20.58 13.05 15.22
C PRO A 456 -21.01 14.22 16.11
N GLY A 457 -21.88 15.09 15.59
CA GLY A 457 -22.38 16.26 16.32
C GLY A 457 -21.42 17.46 16.37
N MET A 458 -20.28 17.39 15.66
CA MET A 458 -19.35 18.49 15.49
C MET A 458 -19.34 18.96 14.03
N ASP A 459 -19.37 20.28 13.82
CA ASP A 459 -19.21 20.86 12.49
C ASP A 459 -17.85 20.47 11.88
N ILE A 460 -17.84 20.13 10.60
CA ILE A 460 -16.66 19.54 9.97
C ILE A 460 -15.51 20.55 9.79
N ILE A 461 -15.81 21.85 9.64
CA ILE A 461 -14.79 22.89 9.59
C ILE A 461 -14.17 23.08 10.98
N GLU A 462 -14.99 23.03 12.03
CA GLU A 462 -14.51 23.11 13.41
C GLU A 462 -13.67 21.90 13.81
N PHE A 463 -14.09 20.69 13.42
CA PHE A 463 -13.30 19.47 13.59
C PHE A 463 -11.94 19.58 12.89
N ALA A 464 -11.94 20.02 11.62
CA ALA A 464 -10.72 20.22 10.84
C ALA A 464 -9.79 21.26 11.46
N ARG A 465 -10.34 22.37 11.97
CA ARG A 465 -9.59 23.42 12.66
C ARG A 465 -8.87 22.87 13.89
N ILE A 466 -9.56 22.09 14.72
CA ILE A 466 -8.98 21.49 15.93
C ILE A 466 -7.87 20.50 15.55
N ALA A 467 -8.13 19.61 14.59
CA ALA A 467 -7.15 18.63 14.11
C ALA A 467 -5.85 19.30 13.65
N TRP A 468 -5.95 20.41 12.91
CA TRP A 468 -4.77 21.15 12.45
C TRP A 468 -4.12 22.02 13.53
N GLN A 469 -4.85 22.96 14.14
CA GLN A 469 -4.25 23.96 15.04
C GLN A 469 -3.75 23.38 16.35
N VAL A 470 -4.41 22.36 16.89
CA VAL A 470 -4.09 21.80 18.20
C VAL A 470 -3.14 20.60 18.07
N PHE A 471 -3.37 19.75 17.07
CA PHE A 471 -2.65 18.48 16.94
C PHE A 471 -1.70 18.44 15.74
N GLY A 472 -1.64 19.50 14.93
CA GLY A 472 -0.74 19.61 13.78
C GLY A 472 -0.97 18.49 12.77
N ILE A 473 -2.22 18.13 12.50
CA ILE A 473 -2.61 17.17 11.48
C ILE A 473 -2.99 17.97 10.23
N ALA A 474 -2.42 17.65 9.08
CA ALA A 474 -2.84 18.25 7.82
C ALA A 474 -4.26 17.80 7.48
N VAL A 475 -5.11 18.71 6.99
CA VAL A 475 -6.52 18.41 6.73
C VAL A 475 -6.95 18.86 5.36
N ARG A 476 -7.59 17.96 4.60
CA ARG A 476 -8.46 18.32 3.48
C ARG A 476 -9.89 18.12 3.92
N VAL A 477 -10.70 19.16 3.87
CA VAL A 477 -12.11 19.09 4.28
C VAL A 477 -13.02 19.06 3.05
N TYR A 478 -14.08 18.25 3.15
CA TYR A 478 -15.15 18.12 2.16
C TYR A 478 -16.49 18.52 2.82
N PRO A 479 -16.76 19.83 2.97
CA PRO A 479 -17.91 20.30 3.75
C PRO A 479 -19.26 19.76 3.29
N SER A 480 -19.50 19.63 1.98
CA SER A 480 -20.77 19.12 1.45
C SER A 480 -20.95 17.62 1.67
N GLN A 481 -19.85 16.90 1.90
CA GLN A 481 -19.84 15.45 2.18
C GLN A 481 -19.65 15.17 3.68
N GLU A 482 -19.54 16.21 4.50
CA GLU A 482 -19.44 16.16 5.97
C GLU A 482 -18.31 15.26 6.51
N PHE A 483 -17.18 15.16 5.80
CA PHE A 483 -15.99 14.47 6.30
C PHE A 483 -14.68 15.25 6.07
N ALA A 484 -13.66 14.84 6.81
CA ALA A 484 -12.31 15.36 6.73
C ALA A 484 -11.33 14.23 6.43
N HIS A 485 -10.46 14.47 5.47
CA HIS A 485 -9.29 13.67 5.18
C HIS A 485 -8.13 14.19 6.02
N LEU A 486 -7.70 13.40 6.99
CA LEU A 486 -6.59 13.69 7.88
C LEU A 486 -5.35 12.98 7.35
N GLU A 487 -4.25 13.72 7.15
CA GLU A 487 -3.04 13.19 6.52
C GLU A 487 -1.74 13.59 7.25
N LEU A 488 -0.69 12.77 7.12
CA LEU A 488 0.68 13.09 7.56
C LEU A 488 1.51 13.72 6.44
N SER A 489 1.00 14.78 5.81
CA SER A 489 1.69 15.49 4.73
C SER A 489 2.30 16.81 5.20
N GLY A 490 3.09 17.45 4.33
CA GLY A 490 3.59 18.82 4.53
C GLY A 490 2.54 19.92 4.27
N LEU A 491 1.26 19.58 4.14
CA LEU A 491 0.19 20.56 3.91
C LEU A 491 0.09 21.50 5.13
N GLY A 492 0.38 22.78 4.91
CA GLY A 492 0.54 23.77 5.98
C GLY A 492 -0.74 24.33 6.59
N GLY A 493 -1.90 23.67 6.45
CA GLY A 493 -3.20 24.26 6.80
C GLY A 493 -4.39 23.32 6.64
N VAL A 494 -5.59 23.89 6.82
CA VAL A 494 -6.86 23.22 6.49
C VAL A 494 -7.26 23.61 5.07
N TYR A 495 -7.18 22.67 4.13
CA TYR A 495 -7.52 22.89 2.73
C TYR A 495 -8.96 22.49 2.45
N ASN A 496 -9.78 23.40 1.93
CA ASN A 496 -11.14 23.11 1.51
C ASN A 496 -11.14 22.59 0.07
N GLN A 497 -11.49 21.31 -0.11
CA GLN A 497 -11.36 20.64 -1.39
C GLN A 497 -12.41 21.08 -2.43
N GLU A 498 -13.54 21.61 -1.99
CA GLU A 498 -14.61 22.10 -2.87
C GLU A 498 -14.31 23.50 -3.42
N THR A 499 -13.66 24.34 -2.61
CA THR A 499 -13.34 25.72 -2.99
C THR A 499 -11.91 25.90 -3.51
N GLY A 500 -11.04 24.92 -3.27
CA GLY A 500 -9.62 24.95 -3.65
C GLY A 500 -8.79 25.98 -2.87
N LYS A 501 -9.18 26.29 -1.63
CA LYS A 501 -8.54 27.32 -0.80
C LYS A 501 -8.25 26.82 0.61
N PHE A 502 -7.20 27.38 1.21
CA PHE A 502 -6.96 27.22 2.64
C PHE A 502 -7.98 28.04 3.44
N ILE A 503 -8.55 27.41 4.46
CA ILE A 503 -9.41 28.06 5.46
C ILE A 503 -8.56 28.67 6.56
N TYR A 504 -7.51 27.95 6.98
CA TYR A 504 -6.59 28.34 8.03
C TYR A 504 -5.14 28.11 7.62
#